data_AF-A0A7V1WC64-F1
#
_entry.id   AF-A0A7V1WC64-F1
#
_cell.length_a   1.000
_cell.length_b   1.000
_cell.length_c   1.000
_cell.angle_alpha   90.00
_cell.angle_beta   90.00
_cell.angle_gamma   90.00
#
_symmetry.space_group_name_H-M   'P 1'
#
loop_
_entity.id
_entity.type
_entity.pdbx_description
1 polymer ?
#
loop_
_entity_poly.entity_id
_entity_poly.type
_entity_poly.pdbx_seq_one_letter_code
_entity_poly.pdbx_strand_id
1 'polypeptide(L)'
;PVVDEGLRTRIGEAAIALAKAADYVNAGTVECIVDDDGGFYFLEMNTRLQVEHTVTEMVTGLDLVALQIAVALGERIDLSSAQPRGHAIQCRINAEDPTRNFLPGPGRVTGYREPSGPFVRVDSAIREGDEIPPDYDSMFAKLIVSAEDRERARRRMLRALDELHVEGVPTTIPLHRWILRTREFREGSHTTTWLERALRDAELPGVDWTAAAPSEPPGVPAELLVELDGRRVPVRIFDRRRSRAPRPPSRHEAHGGEHVHSVIAAPMQGTILRVLVEPGQEIRAGEVICILEAMKMENAIPAPREGVVSELPIRAGQVVAVGQTLAVID
;
A
#
# COMPACT_ATOMS: atom_id res chain seq x y z
N PRO A 1 19.89 -10.91 -16.54
CA PRO A 1 19.51 -11.00 -15.10
C PRO A 1 20.77 -11.25 -14.27
N VAL A 2 20.91 -10.64 -13.10
CA VAL A 2 22.03 -10.91 -12.17
C VAL A 2 22.06 -12.39 -11.77
N VAL A 3 20.88 -12.97 -11.55
CA VAL A 3 20.71 -14.41 -11.34
C VAL A 3 20.48 -15.12 -12.67
N ASP A 4 21.56 -15.67 -13.23
CA ASP A 4 21.51 -16.58 -14.38
C ASP A 4 21.06 -18.00 -13.98
N GLU A 5 21.00 -18.91 -14.96
CA GLU A 5 20.52 -20.27 -14.74
C GLU A 5 21.45 -21.10 -13.83
N GLY A 6 22.76 -20.86 -13.94
CA GLY A 6 23.77 -21.54 -13.11
C GLY A 6 23.64 -21.12 -11.64
N LEU A 7 23.59 -19.82 -11.38
CA LEU A 7 23.39 -19.29 -10.03
C LEU A 7 22.03 -19.72 -9.45
N ARG A 8 20.96 -19.68 -10.26
CA ARG A 8 19.63 -20.16 -9.86
C ARG A 8 19.66 -21.61 -9.41
N THR A 9 20.31 -22.48 -10.18
CA THR A 9 20.45 -23.91 -9.84
C THR A 9 21.17 -24.09 -8.51
N ARG A 10 22.31 -23.42 -8.30
CA ARG A 10 23.07 -23.51 -7.05
C ARG A 10 22.27 -23.04 -5.83
N ILE A 11 21.54 -21.92 -5.95
CA ILE A 11 20.67 -21.41 -4.89
C ILE A 11 19.54 -22.41 -4.60
N GLY A 12 18.91 -22.97 -5.64
CA GLY A 12 17.83 -23.95 -5.50
C GLY A 12 18.29 -25.24 -4.82
N GLU A 13 19.43 -25.78 -5.21
CA GLU A 13 20.02 -26.97 -4.60
C GLU A 13 20.36 -26.74 -3.13
N ALA A 14 20.96 -25.58 -2.79
CA ALA A 14 21.26 -25.21 -1.42
C ALA A 14 19.98 -25.08 -0.56
N ALA A 15 18.93 -24.45 -1.10
CA ALA A 15 17.65 -24.31 -0.41
C ALA A 15 16.98 -25.69 -0.15
N ILE A 16 17.00 -26.60 -1.13
CA ILE A 16 16.48 -27.97 -0.96
C ILE A 16 17.31 -28.74 0.07
N ALA A 17 18.63 -28.62 0.05
CA ALA A 17 19.50 -29.28 1.01
C ALA A 17 19.22 -28.81 2.45
N LEU A 18 19.05 -27.49 2.64
CA LEU A 18 18.67 -26.90 3.93
C LEU A 18 17.31 -27.42 4.42
N ALA A 19 16.29 -27.38 3.54
CA ALA A 19 14.96 -27.84 3.90
C ALA A 19 14.95 -29.33 4.32
N LYS A 20 15.71 -30.19 3.63
CA LYS A 20 15.87 -31.60 4.00
C LYS A 20 16.60 -31.77 5.34
N ALA A 21 17.66 -31.01 5.57
CA ALA A 21 18.43 -31.08 6.82
C ALA A 21 17.59 -30.65 8.04
N ALA A 22 16.64 -29.73 7.83
CA ALA A 22 15.72 -29.26 8.86
C ALA A 22 14.45 -30.12 9.01
N ASP A 23 14.29 -31.20 8.23
CA ASP A 23 13.05 -31.98 8.11
C ASP A 23 11.83 -31.08 7.88
N TYR A 24 12.00 -30.06 7.03
CA TYR A 24 10.98 -29.05 6.82
C TYR A 24 9.81 -29.58 6.00
N VAL A 25 8.60 -29.31 6.48
CA VAL A 25 7.35 -29.70 5.82
C VAL A 25 6.59 -28.44 5.43
N ASN A 26 5.86 -28.53 4.31
CA ASN A 26 5.04 -27.47 3.75
C ASN A 26 5.88 -26.41 2.99
N ALA A 27 5.23 -25.34 2.51
CA ALA A 27 5.89 -24.25 1.81
C ALA A 27 6.71 -23.38 2.78
N GLY A 28 7.86 -22.91 2.32
CA GLY A 28 8.74 -22.01 3.06
C GLY A 28 9.63 -21.24 2.08
N THR A 29 10.39 -20.27 2.58
CA THR A 29 11.30 -19.47 1.75
C THR A 29 12.66 -19.39 2.39
N VAL A 30 13.69 -19.67 1.59
CA VAL A 30 15.09 -19.49 1.96
C VAL A 30 15.54 -18.16 1.36
N GLU A 31 16.00 -17.26 2.22
CA GLU A 31 16.44 -15.93 1.81
C GLU A 31 17.96 -15.89 1.70
N CYS A 32 18.44 -15.31 0.60
CA CYS A 32 19.85 -15.20 0.30
C CYS A 32 20.21 -13.77 -0.09
N ILE A 33 21.45 -13.36 0.19
CA ILE A 33 22.07 -12.17 -0.41
C ILE A 33 22.99 -12.64 -1.53
N VAL A 34 22.92 -11.98 -2.68
CA VAL A 34 23.82 -12.18 -3.81
C VAL A 34 24.75 -10.96 -3.89
N ASP A 35 26.04 -11.20 -4.08
CA ASP A 35 27.04 -10.15 -4.30
C ASP A 35 27.29 -9.88 -5.80
N ASP A 36 28.11 -8.88 -6.09
CA ASP A 36 28.43 -8.46 -7.47
C ASP A 36 29.29 -9.49 -8.22
N ASP A 37 29.97 -10.40 -7.52
CA ASP A 37 30.82 -11.46 -8.07
C ASP A 37 30.03 -12.76 -8.36
N GLY A 38 28.72 -12.77 -8.09
CA GLY A 38 27.86 -13.93 -8.27
C GLY A 38 27.99 -14.98 -7.15
N GLY A 39 28.61 -14.60 -6.03
CA GLY A 39 28.53 -15.30 -4.75
C GLY A 39 27.14 -15.13 -4.14
N PHE A 40 26.69 -16.12 -3.36
CA PHE A 40 25.46 -16.00 -2.58
C PHE A 40 25.66 -16.53 -1.17
N TYR A 41 24.93 -15.93 -0.23
CA TYR A 41 25.01 -16.21 1.19
C TYR A 41 23.61 -16.40 1.77
N PHE A 42 23.44 -17.41 2.59
CA PHE A 42 22.22 -17.65 3.35
C PHE A 42 22.03 -16.57 4.41
N LEU A 43 20.82 -16.00 4.50
CA LEU A 43 20.41 -15.15 5.60
C LEU A 43 19.59 -15.93 6.62
N GLU A 44 18.41 -16.39 6.19
CA GLU A 44 17.46 -17.07 7.04
C GLU A 44 16.49 -17.94 6.22
N MET A 45 15.70 -18.75 6.93
CA MET A 45 14.59 -19.50 6.35
C MET A 45 13.30 -19.11 7.06
N ASN A 46 12.36 -18.59 6.29
CA ASN A 46 11.03 -18.23 6.76
C ASN A 46 10.10 -19.44 6.63
N THR A 47 9.66 -19.96 7.79
CA THR A 47 8.88 -21.20 7.93
C THR A 47 7.37 -20.99 7.77
N ARG A 48 6.99 -20.15 6.80
CA ARG A 48 5.62 -19.79 6.47
C ARG A 48 5.49 -19.44 5.00
N LEU A 49 4.25 -19.32 4.52
CA LEU A 49 4.00 -18.73 3.22
C LEU A 49 4.44 -17.26 3.24
N GLN A 50 5.20 -16.85 2.22
CA GLN A 50 5.59 -15.46 2.05
C GLN A 50 4.46 -14.62 1.45
N VAL A 51 4.40 -13.35 1.82
CA VAL A 51 3.39 -12.41 1.29
C VAL A 51 3.48 -12.32 -0.24
N GLU A 52 4.72 -12.35 -0.74
CA GLU A 52 5.10 -12.27 -2.15
C GLU A 52 4.99 -13.59 -2.93
N HIS A 53 4.47 -14.68 -2.33
CA HIS A 53 4.35 -15.99 -3.00
C HIS A 53 3.62 -15.93 -4.35
N THR A 54 2.74 -14.95 -4.55
CA THR A 54 1.97 -14.81 -5.79
C THR A 54 2.83 -14.49 -7.01
N VAL A 55 4.05 -13.95 -6.87
CA VAL A 55 4.95 -13.85 -8.04
C VAL A 55 5.40 -15.24 -8.51
N THR A 56 5.58 -16.20 -7.60
CA THR A 56 5.89 -17.59 -7.90
C THR A 56 4.70 -18.27 -8.56
N GLU A 57 3.50 -18.11 -8.02
CA GLU A 57 2.27 -18.67 -8.61
C GLU A 57 2.05 -18.19 -10.04
N MET A 58 2.23 -16.89 -10.28
CA MET A 58 1.96 -16.28 -11.59
C MET A 58 2.93 -16.71 -12.70
N VAL A 59 4.09 -17.27 -12.36
CA VAL A 59 5.05 -17.83 -13.34
C VAL A 59 5.06 -19.36 -13.38
N THR A 60 4.69 -20.04 -12.30
CA THR A 60 4.69 -21.51 -12.25
C THR A 60 3.32 -22.12 -12.56
N GLY A 61 2.24 -21.35 -12.40
CA GLY A 61 0.86 -21.83 -12.50
C GLY A 61 0.43 -22.67 -11.29
N LEU A 62 1.23 -22.71 -10.22
CA LEU A 62 0.88 -23.41 -8.98
C LEU A 62 -0.04 -22.54 -8.12
N ASP A 63 -0.94 -23.19 -7.39
CA ASP A 63 -1.65 -22.61 -6.24
C ASP A 63 -0.93 -23.09 -4.98
N LEU A 64 -0.09 -22.24 -4.40
CA LEU A 64 0.75 -22.64 -3.28
C LEU A 64 -0.10 -22.93 -2.06
N VAL A 65 -1.16 -22.15 -1.80
CA VAL A 65 -2.06 -22.36 -0.65
C VAL A 65 -2.76 -23.71 -0.73
N ALA A 66 -3.28 -24.08 -1.91
CA ALA A 66 -3.88 -25.40 -2.13
C ALA A 66 -2.86 -26.52 -1.89
N LEU A 67 -1.63 -26.36 -2.40
CA LEU A 67 -0.55 -27.32 -2.17
C LEU A 67 -0.16 -27.42 -0.70
N GLN A 68 -0.14 -26.30 0.05
CA GLN A 68 0.10 -26.31 1.49
C GLN A 68 -0.92 -27.17 2.23
N ILE A 69 -2.20 -27.08 1.85
CA ILE A 69 -3.30 -27.88 2.42
C ILE A 69 -3.12 -29.36 2.05
N ALA A 70 -2.86 -29.67 0.78
CA ALA A 70 -2.66 -31.04 0.32
C ALA A 70 -1.48 -31.72 1.07
N VAL A 71 -0.34 -31.03 1.20
CA VAL A 71 0.81 -31.51 1.98
C VAL A 71 0.43 -31.72 3.45
N ALA A 72 -0.34 -30.80 4.06
CA ALA A 72 -0.79 -30.93 5.44
C ALA A 72 -1.75 -32.12 5.65
N LEU A 73 -2.47 -32.54 4.60
CA LEU A 73 -3.29 -33.75 4.58
C LEU A 73 -2.48 -35.03 4.30
N GLY A 74 -1.16 -34.93 4.15
CA GLY A 74 -0.25 -36.05 3.90
C GLY A 74 -0.13 -36.45 2.42
N GLU A 75 -0.63 -35.63 1.50
CA GLU A 75 -0.49 -35.90 0.07
C GLU A 75 0.95 -35.69 -0.42
N ARG A 76 1.36 -36.47 -1.43
CA ARG A 76 2.63 -36.30 -2.11
C ARG A 76 2.42 -35.47 -3.36
N ILE A 77 3.15 -34.37 -3.48
CA ILE A 77 3.04 -33.44 -4.59
C ILE A 77 4.13 -33.73 -5.62
N ASP A 78 3.73 -33.91 -6.89
CA ASP A 78 4.65 -33.91 -8.02
C ASP A 78 4.79 -32.48 -8.57
N LEU A 79 5.99 -31.92 -8.47
CA LEU A 79 6.33 -30.58 -8.96
C LEU A 79 7.20 -30.62 -10.23
N SER A 80 7.35 -31.79 -10.86
CA SER A 80 8.22 -31.96 -12.04
C SER A 80 7.85 -31.05 -13.22
N SER A 81 6.57 -30.66 -13.35
CA SER A 81 6.10 -29.74 -14.39
C SER A 81 6.18 -28.25 -14.00
N ALA A 82 6.56 -27.92 -12.76
CA ALA A 82 6.54 -26.56 -12.22
C ALA A 82 7.76 -25.73 -12.66
N GLN A 83 7.87 -25.48 -13.97
CA GLN A 83 8.91 -24.60 -14.51
C GLN A 83 8.37 -23.17 -14.64
N PRO A 84 9.09 -22.15 -14.13
CA PRO A 84 8.71 -20.75 -14.31
C PRO A 84 8.63 -20.38 -15.79
N ARG A 85 7.53 -19.73 -16.18
CA ARG A 85 7.30 -19.19 -17.52
C ARG A 85 7.06 -17.69 -17.44
N GLY A 86 7.80 -16.95 -18.26
CA GLY A 86 7.69 -15.50 -18.32
C GLY A 86 8.26 -14.79 -17.08
N HIS A 87 7.63 -13.69 -16.68
CA HIS A 87 8.05 -12.88 -15.55
C HIS A 87 6.84 -12.29 -14.83
N ALA A 88 6.91 -12.19 -13.50
CA ALA A 88 5.88 -11.55 -12.69
C ALA A 88 6.48 -10.41 -11.85
N ILE A 89 5.67 -9.39 -11.59
CA ILE A 89 5.99 -8.27 -10.71
C ILE A 89 4.81 -8.10 -9.75
N GLN A 90 5.12 -7.87 -8.48
CA GLN A 90 4.15 -7.52 -7.44
C GLN A 90 4.48 -6.13 -6.87
N CYS A 91 3.46 -5.32 -6.66
CA CYS A 91 3.50 -4.11 -5.85
C CYS A 91 2.58 -4.30 -4.63
N ARG A 92 3.10 -4.02 -3.43
CA ARG A 92 2.31 -3.96 -2.19
C ARG A 92 1.69 -2.58 -2.06
N ILE A 93 0.36 -2.52 -2.01
CA ILE A 93 -0.38 -1.27 -1.92
C ILE A 93 -0.67 -1.02 -0.44
N ASN A 94 -0.03 0.00 0.10
CA ASN A 94 -0.11 0.37 1.50
C ASN A 94 -0.79 1.72 1.64
N ALA A 95 -1.52 1.90 2.73
CA ALA A 95 -2.08 3.16 3.17
C ALA A 95 -0.99 4.02 3.84
N GLU A 96 -0.04 4.48 3.06
CA GLU A 96 1.13 5.26 3.50
C GLU A 96 1.35 6.42 2.54
N ASP A 97 1.92 7.51 3.04
CA ASP A 97 2.33 8.67 2.24
C ASP A 97 3.85 8.69 2.03
N PRO A 98 4.35 8.29 0.83
CA PRO A 98 5.77 8.33 0.52
C PRO A 98 6.40 9.72 0.57
N THR A 99 5.61 10.79 0.40
CA THR A 99 6.10 12.18 0.42
C THR A 99 6.33 12.69 1.84
N ARG A 100 5.73 12.02 2.84
CA ARG A 100 5.87 12.31 4.27
C ARG A 100 6.54 11.15 5.01
N ASN A 101 7.64 10.66 4.45
CA ASN A 101 8.45 9.60 5.04
C ASN A 101 7.63 8.33 5.38
N PHE A 102 6.77 7.91 4.44
CA PHE A 102 5.93 6.71 4.56
C PHE A 102 4.97 6.72 5.75
N LEU A 103 4.55 7.91 6.21
CA LEU A 103 3.60 8.03 7.31
C LEU A 103 2.32 7.22 7.00
N PRO A 104 1.93 6.27 7.87
CA PRO A 104 0.68 5.54 7.70
C PRO A 104 -0.52 6.49 7.75
N GLY A 105 -1.46 6.31 6.84
CA GLY A 105 -2.71 7.06 6.75
C GLY A 105 -3.91 6.14 6.88
N PRO A 106 -4.18 5.59 8.08
CA PRO A 106 -5.41 4.84 8.34
C PRO A 106 -6.63 5.74 8.10
N GLY A 107 -7.75 5.13 7.76
CA GLY A 107 -8.98 5.87 7.50
C GLY A 107 -9.92 5.20 6.51
N ARG A 108 -11.00 5.90 6.19
CA ARG A 108 -12.05 5.42 5.31
C ARG A 108 -11.64 5.53 3.84
N VAL A 109 -11.73 4.42 3.11
CA VAL A 109 -11.55 4.40 1.66
C VAL A 109 -12.84 4.88 1.01
N THR A 110 -12.83 6.08 0.43
CA THR A 110 -14.03 6.69 -0.16
C THR A 110 -14.27 6.32 -1.62
N GLY A 111 -13.25 5.77 -2.28
CA GLY A 111 -13.30 5.28 -3.66
C GLY A 111 -12.31 4.14 -3.83
N TYR A 112 -12.75 3.03 -4.44
CA TYR A 112 -11.87 1.90 -4.72
C TYR A 112 -12.24 1.24 -6.05
N ARG A 113 -11.30 1.20 -6.99
CA ARG A 113 -11.47 0.49 -8.27
C ARG A 113 -10.20 -0.25 -8.64
N GLU A 114 -10.30 -1.57 -8.69
CA GLU A 114 -9.21 -2.43 -9.12
C GLU A 114 -8.97 -2.36 -10.63
N PRO A 115 -7.71 -2.51 -11.09
CA PRO A 115 -7.40 -2.71 -12.49
C PRO A 115 -7.92 -4.06 -12.98
N SER A 116 -8.14 -4.16 -14.28
CA SER A 116 -8.67 -5.39 -14.88
C SER A 116 -7.84 -5.85 -16.08
N GLY A 117 -8.20 -7.01 -16.61
CA GLY A 117 -7.62 -7.55 -17.83
C GLY A 117 -6.70 -8.75 -17.61
N PRO A 118 -6.20 -9.32 -18.71
CA PRO A 118 -5.45 -10.57 -18.67
C PRO A 118 -4.12 -10.39 -17.94
N PHE A 119 -3.77 -11.41 -17.15
CA PHE A 119 -2.53 -11.47 -16.38
C PHE A 119 -2.36 -10.33 -15.37
N VAL A 120 -3.47 -9.77 -14.90
CA VAL A 120 -3.54 -8.86 -13.75
C VAL A 120 -4.31 -9.57 -12.66
N ARG A 121 -3.72 -9.64 -11.47
CA ARG A 121 -4.31 -10.23 -10.27
C ARG A 121 -4.23 -9.19 -9.16
N VAL A 122 -5.32 -9.05 -8.42
CA VAL A 122 -5.37 -8.24 -7.20
C VAL A 122 -5.80 -9.16 -6.07
N ASP A 123 -4.97 -9.22 -5.03
CA ASP A 123 -5.36 -9.80 -3.74
C ASP A 123 -5.60 -8.61 -2.79
N SER A 124 -6.86 -8.28 -2.52
CA SER A 124 -7.25 -7.12 -1.68
C SER A 124 -8.05 -7.55 -0.46
N ALA A 125 -7.96 -6.75 0.61
CA ALA A 125 -8.71 -6.94 1.86
C ALA A 125 -9.81 -5.88 2.07
N ILE A 126 -9.99 -4.96 1.12
CA ILE A 126 -10.87 -3.79 1.23
C ILE A 126 -11.82 -3.67 0.05
N ARG A 127 -12.90 -2.91 0.25
CA ARG A 127 -13.82 -2.41 -0.77
C ARG A 127 -14.05 -0.91 -0.55
N GLU A 128 -14.68 -0.28 -1.54
CA GLU A 128 -15.14 1.10 -1.37
C GLU A 128 -16.05 1.21 -0.14
N GLY A 129 -15.73 2.15 0.74
CA GLY A 129 -16.43 2.39 1.97
C GLY A 129 -15.92 1.60 3.18
N ASP A 130 -14.94 0.73 3.03
CA ASP A 130 -14.27 0.08 4.16
C ASP A 130 -13.32 1.07 4.87
N GLU A 131 -12.95 0.73 6.10
CA GLU A 131 -12.01 1.48 6.92
C GLU A 131 -10.72 0.69 7.06
N ILE A 132 -9.58 1.36 6.86
CA ILE A 132 -8.26 0.81 7.13
C ILE A 132 -7.95 1.12 8.59
N PRO A 133 -7.96 0.11 9.47
CA PRO A 133 -7.74 0.32 10.89
C PRO A 133 -6.26 0.68 11.17
N PRO A 134 -5.99 1.49 12.20
CA PRO A 134 -4.63 1.88 12.55
C PRO A 134 -3.86 0.80 13.32
N ASP A 135 -4.56 -0.22 13.85
CA ASP A 135 -3.97 -1.27 14.70
C ASP A 135 -3.34 -2.42 13.90
N TYR A 136 -3.44 -2.40 12.57
CA TYR A 136 -2.98 -3.45 11.67
C TYR A 136 -1.97 -2.91 10.64
N ASP A 137 -1.40 -3.82 9.86
CA ASP A 137 -0.51 -3.47 8.74
C ASP A 137 -1.23 -2.53 7.75
N SER A 138 -0.51 -1.51 7.27
CA SER A 138 -1.01 -0.52 6.32
C SER A 138 -1.28 -1.13 4.93
N MET A 139 -0.73 -2.31 4.63
CA MET A 139 -0.94 -3.03 3.38
C MET A 139 -2.38 -3.56 3.28
N PHE A 140 -3.13 -3.05 2.31
CA PHE A 140 -4.52 -3.47 2.07
C PHE A 140 -4.72 -4.23 0.76
N ALA A 141 -3.75 -4.19 -0.15
CA ALA A 141 -3.80 -4.95 -1.39
C ALA A 141 -2.41 -5.31 -1.93
N LYS A 142 -2.35 -6.39 -2.71
CA LYS A 142 -1.22 -6.73 -3.57
C LYS A 142 -1.68 -6.65 -5.02
N LEU A 143 -1.01 -5.84 -5.82
CA LEU A 143 -1.20 -5.79 -7.26
C LEU A 143 -0.12 -6.63 -7.92
N ILE A 144 -0.53 -7.66 -8.68
CA ILE A 144 0.39 -8.59 -9.33
C ILE A 144 0.10 -8.63 -10.82
N VAL A 145 1.16 -8.64 -11.62
CA VAL A 145 1.06 -8.86 -13.05
C VAL A 145 2.06 -9.90 -13.50
N SER A 146 1.74 -10.65 -14.56
CA SER A 146 2.73 -11.45 -15.28
C SER A 146 2.73 -11.15 -16.77
N ALA A 147 3.83 -11.50 -17.43
CA ALA A 147 4.03 -11.34 -18.87
C ALA A 147 5.06 -12.33 -19.41
N GLU A 148 5.27 -12.32 -20.72
CA GLU A 148 6.26 -13.16 -21.40
C GLU A 148 7.70 -12.77 -21.05
N ASP A 149 7.94 -11.51 -20.70
CA ASP A 149 9.24 -11.00 -20.29
C ASP A 149 9.10 -9.88 -19.24
N ARG A 150 10.23 -9.53 -18.60
CA ARG A 150 10.27 -8.55 -17.52
C ARG A 150 9.83 -7.15 -17.94
N GLU A 151 10.19 -6.70 -19.14
CA GLU A 151 9.85 -5.36 -19.62
C GLU A 151 8.35 -5.25 -19.93
N ARG A 152 7.75 -6.30 -20.51
CA ARG A 152 6.30 -6.38 -20.68
C ARG A 152 5.57 -6.44 -19.34
N ALA A 153 6.07 -7.19 -18.36
CA ALA A 153 5.51 -7.21 -17.02
C ALA A 153 5.57 -5.81 -16.38
N ARG A 154 6.69 -5.11 -16.51
CA ARG A 154 6.86 -3.73 -16.01
C ARG A 154 5.86 -2.75 -16.66
N ARG A 155 5.70 -2.80 -17.98
CA ARG A 155 4.72 -1.95 -18.70
C ARG A 155 3.29 -2.29 -18.32
N ARG A 156 2.97 -3.58 -18.16
CA ARG A 156 1.65 -4.04 -17.67
C ARG A 156 1.39 -3.56 -16.25
N MET A 157 2.39 -3.60 -15.37
CA MET A 157 2.30 -3.09 -14.01
C MET A 157 2.05 -1.58 -14.00
N LEU A 158 2.76 -0.81 -14.82
CA LEU A 158 2.52 0.64 -14.94
C LEU A 158 1.07 0.94 -15.34
N ARG A 159 0.55 0.25 -16.37
CA ARG A 159 -0.86 0.39 -16.77
C ARG A 159 -1.82 0.00 -15.65
N ALA A 160 -1.59 -1.14 -15.00
CA ALA A 160 -2.44 -1.61 -13.91
C ALA A 160 -2.42 -0.67 -12.70
N LEU A 161 -1.27 -0.08 -12.38
CA LEU A 161 -1.17 0.96 -11.36
C LEU A 161 -1.93 2.22 -11.80
N ASP A 162 -1.82 2.66 -13.07
CA ASP A 162 -2.56 3.81 -13.61
C ASP A 162 -4.09 3.59 -13.56
N GLU A 163 -4.56 2.35 -13.68
CA GLU A 163 -5.98 1.96 -13.60
C GLU A 163 -6.48 1.73 -12.16
N LEU A 164 -5.58 1.42 -11.21
CA LEU A 164 -5.91 1.25 -9.79
C LEU A 164 -6.24 2.61 -9.16
N HIS A 165 -7.50 2.78 -8.77
CA HIS A 165 -8.01 4.00 -8.17
C HIS A 165 -8.32 3.81 -6.69
N VAL A 166 -7.78 4.67 -5.83
CA VAL A 166 -7.99 4.67 -4.38
C VAL A 166 -8.15 6.11 -3.91
N GLU A 167 -9.19 6.39 -3.13
CA GLU A 167 -9.47 7.71 -2.53
C GLU A 167 -9.71 7.60 -1.02
N GLY A 168 -9.50 8.71 -0.31
CA GLY A 168 -9.76 8.83 1.13
C GLY A 168 -8.56 8.50 2.01
N VAL A 169 -7.55 7.82 1.48
CA VAL A 169 -6.30 7.45 2.17
C VAL A 169 -5.08 7.69 1.27
N PRO A 170 -3.92 8.06 1.82
CA PRO A 170 -2.68 8.09 1.03
C PRO A 170 -2.30 6.69 0.58
N THR A 171 -1.55 6.57 -0.52
CA THR A 171 -1.11 5.26 -1.00
C THR A 171 0.32 5.26 -1.53
N THR A 172 0.95 4.08 -1.51
CA THR A 172 2.25 3.84 -2.14
C THR A 172 2.22 3.75 -3.68
N ILE A 173 1.05 3.87 -4.32
CA ILE A 173 0.89 3.79 -5.79
C ILE A 173 1.79 4.77 -6.55
N PRO A 174 1.89 6.07 -6.19
CA PRO A 174 2.74 7.02 -6.90
C PRO A 174 4.22 6.65 -6.82
N LEU A 175 4.67 6.14 -5.67
CA LEU A 175 6.03 5.64 -5.49
C LEU A 175 6.30 4.43 -6.40
N HIS A 176 5.40 3.45 -6.46
CA HIS A 176 5.56 2.29 -7.34
C HIS A 176 5.68 2.71 -8.81
N ARG A 177 4.83 3.65 -9.25
CA ARG A 177 4.90 4.21 -10.62
C ARG A 177 6.24 4.91 -10.87
N TRP A 178 6.77 5.63 -9.88
CA TRP A 178 8.08 6.28 -9.97
C TRP A 178 9.21 5.25 -10.07
N ILE A 179 9.27 4.28 -9.14
CA ILE A 179 10.27 3.19 -9.13
C ILE A 179 10.28 2.47 -10.47
N LEU A 180 9.12 2.07 -10.98
CA LEU A 180 9.01 1.33 -12.24
C LEU A 180 9.49 2.12 -13.46
N ARG A 181 9.62 3.45 -13.37
CA ARG A 181 10.12 4.32 -14.46
C ARG A 181 11.62 4.61 -14.35
N THR A 182 12.26 4.35 -13.20
CA THR A 182 13.70 4.60 -13.03
C THR A 182 14.53 3.71 -13.94
N ARG A 183 15.73 4.18 -14.27
CA ARG A 183 16.67 3.44 -15.11
C ARG A 183 17.13 2.17 -14.40
N GLU A 184 17.42 2.26 -13.11
CA GLU A 184 17.94 1.19 -12.26
C GLU A 184 16.93 0.06 -12.11
N PHE A 185 15.63 0.39 -11.98
CA PHE A 185 14.61 -0.64 -12.01
C PHE A 185 14.49 -1.27 -13.39
N ARG A 186 14.49 -0.47 -14.48
CA ARG A 186 14.38 -0.99 -15.85
C ARG A 186 15.53 -1.93 -16.23
N GLU A 187 16.76 -1.56 -15.89
CA GLU A 187 17.97 -2.32 -16.17
C GLU A 187 18.19 -3.46 -15.16
N GLY A 188 17.54 -3.39 -13.98
CA GLY A 188 17.71 -4.39 -12.93
C GLY A 188 19.03 -4.26 -12.18
N SER A 189 19.57 -3.04 -12.09
CA SER A 189 20.85 -2.70 -11.45
C SER A 189 20.70 -2.10 -10.04
N HIS A 190 19.52 -2.23 -9.44
CA HIS A 190 19.24 -1.76 -8.08
C HIS A 190 19.78 -2.73 -7.03
N THR A 191 20.09 -2.19 -5.85
CA THR A 191 20.57 -2.93 -4.68
C THR A 191 19.59 -2.76 -3.51
N THR A 192 19.79 -3.50 -2.42
CA THR A 192 18.93 -3.43 -1.22
C THR A 192 18.87 -2.04 -0.59
N THR A 193 19.91 -1.22 -0.76
CA THR A 193 20.00 0.15 -0.23
C THR A 193 19.77 1.22 -1.30
N TRP A 194 19.33 0.84 -2.50
CA TRP A 194 19.14 1.78 -3.61
C TRP A 194 18.00 2.76 -3.34
N LEU A 195 16.85 2.26 -2.86
CA LEU A 195 15.64 3.08 -2.71
C LEU A 195 15.87 4.23 -1.72
N GLU A 196 16.44 3.93 -0.54
CA GLU A 196 16.77 4.93 0.47
C GLU A 196 17.66 6.05 -0.07
N ARG A 197 18.63 5.70 -0.92
CA ARG A 197 19.53 6.68 -1.57
C ARG A 197 18.79 7.47 -2.63
N ALA A 198 18.00 6.80 -3.45
CA ALA A 198 17.27 7.40 -4.55
C ALA A 198 16.19 8.39 -4.06
N LEU A 199 15.58 8.13 -2.90
CA LEU A 199 14.55 9.00 -2.31
C LEU A 199 15.08 10.31 -1.71
N ARG A 200 16.37 10.40 -1.34
CA ARG A 200 16.93 11.62 -0.74
C ARG A 200 16.83 12.84 -1.65
N ASP A 201 16.96 12.61 -2.96
CA ASP A 201 16.95 13.65 -3.98
C ASP A 201 15.72 13.57 -4.89
N ALA A 202 14.75 12.69 -4.57
CA ALA A 202 13.59 12.48 -5.42
C ALA A 202 12.45 13.44 -5.10
N GLU A 203 11.95 14.13 -6.12
CA GLU A 203 10.63 14.76 -6.08
C GLU A 203 9.57 13.72 -6.48
N LEU A 204 8.91 13.14 -5.48
CA LEU A 204 7.76 12.28 -5.71
C LEU A 204 6.54 13.13 -6.06
N PRO A 205 5.74 12.74 -7.07
CA PRO A 205 4.51 13.45 -7.39
C PRO A 205 3.55 13.34 -6.20
N GLY A 206 3.25 14.47 -5.55
CA GLY A 206 2.21 14.55 -4.54
C GLY A 206 0.85 14.25 -5.17
N VAL A 207 0.10 13.33 -4.57
CA VAL A 207 -1.29 13.05 -4.97
C VAL A 207 -2.18 13.58 -3.86
N ASP A 208 -3.13 14.44 -4.19
CA ASP A 208 -4.15 14.84 -3.23
C ASP A 208 -5.17 13.70 -3.09
N TRP A 209 -4.99 12.86 -2.07
CA TRP A 209 -5.93 11.79 -1.72
C TRP A 209 -7.15 12.30 -0.94
N THR A 210 -7.15 13.57 -0.49
CA THR A 210 -8.26 14.19 0.24
C THR A 210 -9.33 14.76 -0.69
N ALA A 211 -8.99 14.96 -1.96
CA ALA A 211 -9.94 15.29 -3.00
C ALA A 211 -10.89 14.11 -3.20
N ALA A 212 -12.07 14.17 -2.59
CA ALA A 212 -13.17 13.28 -2.94
C ALA A 212 -13.44 13.41 -4.45
N ALA A 213 -13.60 12.29 -5.16
CA ALA A 213 -14.27 12.35 -6.45
C ALA A 213 -15.56 13.16 -6.26
N PRO A 214 -15.91 14.08 -7.18
CA PRO A 214 -17.21 14.72 -7.14
C PRO A 214 -18.25 13.61 -7.13
N SER A 215 -18.88 13.40 -5.98
CA SER A 215 -19.99 12.47 -5.86
C SER A 215 -21.06 12.99 -6.81
N GLU A 216 -21.34 12.23 -7.87
CA GLU A 216 -22.50 12.54 -8.69
C GLU A 216 -23.71 12.45 -7.75
N PRO A 217 -24.50 13.53 -7.60
CA PRO A 217 -25.67 13.47 -6.74
C PRO A 217 -26.56 12.34 -7.25
N PRO A 218 -27.15 11.53 -6.36
CA PRO A 218 -28.00 10.43 -6.78
C PRO A 218 -29.05 10.96 -7.75
N GLY A 219 -29.15 10.31 -8.93
CA GLY A 219 -30.11 10.71 -9.96
C GLY A 219 -31.51 10.76 -9.36
N VAL A 220 -32.16 11.92 -9.42
CA VAL A 220 -33.52 12.08 -8.88
C VAL A 220 -34.48 11.31 -9.80
N PRO A 221 -35.17 10.27 -9.32
CA PRO A 221 -36.10 9.52 -10.16
C PRO A 221 -37.26 10.42 -10.61
N ALA A 222 -37.64 10.33 -11.88
CA ALA A 222 -38.85 10.97 -12.38
C ALA A 222 -40.04 10.03 -12.15
N GLU A 223 -41.10 10.54 -11.51
CA GLU A 223 -42.40 9.86 -11.46
C GLU A 223 -43.25 10.31 -12.65
N LEU A 224 -43.68 9.35 -13.46
CA LEU A 224 -44.55 9.56 -14.61
C LEU A 224 -45.80 8.70 -14.45
N LEU A 225 -46.97 9.25 -14.76
CA LEU A 225 -48.21 8.48 -14.85
C LEU A 225 -48.33 7.94 -16.27
N VAL A 226 -48.27 6.62 -16.42
CA VAL A 226 -48.45 5.92 -17.69
C VAL A 226 -49.86 5.33 -17.72
N GLU A 227 -50.62 5.54 -18.80
CA GLU A 227 -51.95 4.97 -18.95
C GLU A 227 -51.87 3.62 -19.68
N LEU A 228 -52.36 2.56 -19.04
CA LEU A 228 -52.49 1.22 -19.58
C LEU A 228 -53.95 0.79 -19.47
N ASP A 229 -54.59 0.47 -20.60
CA ASP A 229 -55.99 0.04 -20.67
C ASP A 229 -56.97 0.94 -19.90
N GLY A 230 -56.81 2.26 -20.01
CA GLY A 230 -57.66 3.25 -19.34
C GLY A 230 -57.37 3.45 -17.85
N ARG A 231 -56.31 2.83 -17.31
CA ARG A 231 -55.89 2.97 -15.91
C ARG A 231 -54.53 3.68 -15.83
N ARG A 232 -54.43 4.70 -14.99
CA ARG A 232 -53.19 5.45 -14.77
C ARG A 232 -52.33 4.75 -13.71
N VAL A 233 -51.14 4.33 -14.10
CA VAL A 233 -50.16 3.66 -13.24
C VAL A 233 -48.95 4.58 -13.05
N PRO A 234 -48.57 4.93 -11.81
CA PRO A 234 -47.35 5.68 -11.55
C PRO A 234 -46.13 4.78 -11.77
N VAL A 235 -45.19 5.23 -12.62
CA VAL A 235 -43.94 4.55 -12.93
C VAL A 235 -42.78 5.47 -12.55
N ARG A 236 -41.79 4.91 -11.84
CA ARG A 236 -40.54 5.60 -11.49
C ARG A 236 -39.48 5.27 -12.53
N ILE A 237 -38.98 6.29 -13.23
CA ILE A 237 -37.91 6.16 -14.22
C ILE A 237 -36.62 6.74 -13.66
N PHE A 238 -35.56 5.94 -13.74
CA PHE A 238 -34.20 6.34 -13.41
C PHE A 238 -33.44 6.62 -14.71
N ASP A 239 -33.30 7.90 -15.09
CA ASP A 239 -32.56 8.33 -16.28
C ASP A 239 -31.31 9.10 -15.87
N ARG A 240 -30.14 8.61 -16.31
CA ARG A 240 -28.81 9.19 -16.04
C ARG A 240 -28.47 10.43 -16.87
N ARG A 241 -29.36 10.91 -17.76
CA ARG A 241 -29.04 12.00 -18.72
C ARG A 241 -29.65 13.36 -18.38
N ARG A 242 -30.31 13.55 -17.23
CA ARG A 242 -30.95 14.83 -16.88
C ARG A 242 -30.23 15.55 -15.73
N SER A 243 -29.31 16.44 -16.11
CA SER A 243 -28.60 17.36 -15.22
C SER A 243 -29.52 18.52 -14.80
N ARG A 244 -29.49 18.87 -13.51
CA ARG A 244 -30.36 19.79 -12.75
C ARG A 244 -30.54 21.20 -13.34
N ALA A 245 -31.68 21.83 -13.04
CA ALA A 245 -31.94 23.27 -13.19
C ALA A 245 -31.17 24.10 -12.12
N PRO A 246 -30.75 25.36 -12.41
CA PRO A 246 -29.94 26.15 -11.49
C PRO A 246 -30.77 26.78 -10.35
N ARG A 247 -30.19 26.91 -9.16
CA ARG A 247 -30.73 27.70 -8.03
C ARG A 247 -29.86 28.95 -7.78
N PRO A 248 -30.45 30.08 -7.37
CA PRO A 248 -29.76 31.35 -7.17
C PRO A 248 -29.02 31.38 -5.81
N PRO A 249 -28.03 32.29 -5.62
CA PRO A 249 -27.16 32.28 -4.46
C PRO A 249 -27.83 32.91 -3.22
N SER A 250 -27.57 32.34 -2.04
CA SER A 250 -27.83 32.99 -0.74
C SER A 250 -26.52 33.48 -0.13
N ARG A 251 -26.59 34.59 0.61
CA ARG A 251 -25.46 35.37 1.13
C ARG A 251 -25.46 35.36 2.68
N HIS A 252 -24.24 35.35 3.24
CA HIS A 252 -23.81 35.61 4.65
C HIS A 252 -24.02 34.44 5.65
N GLU A 253 -23.13 34.18 6.62
CA GLU A 253 -22.31 35.07 7.46
C GLU A 253 -20.88 34.57 7.74
N ALA A 254 -20.02 35.51 8.16
CA ALA A 254 -18.69 35.25 8.68
C ALA A 254 -18.77 34.82 10.15
N HIS A 255 -18.14 33.70 10.49
CA HIS A 255 -17.79 33.37 11.87
C HIS A 255 -16.29 33.57 12.05
N GLY A 256 -15.93 34.50 12.93
CA GLY A 256 -14.61 34.55 13.55
C GLY A 256 -14.44 33.31 14.42
N GLY A 257 -13.34 32.58 14.21
CA GLY A 257 -12.96 31.41 14.99
C GLY A 257 -11.79 31.74 15.91
N GLU A 258 -11.95 31.32 17.17
CA GLU A 258 -11.00 31.35 18.27
C GLU A 258 -9.67 30.64 17.93
N HIS A 259 -8.63 30.91 18.73
CA HIS A 259 -7.33 30.24 18.69
C HIS A 259 -7.46 28.72 18.50
N VAL A 260 -7.07 28.20 17.33
CA VAL A 260 -7.14 26.77 17.03
C VAL A 260 -5.85 26.08 17.54
N HIS A 261 -5.89 25.62 18.78
CA HIS A 261 -4.91 24.67 19.29
C HIS A 261 -4.88 23.44 18.37
N SER A 262 -3.72 23.13 17.80
CA SER A 262 -3.55 22.00 16.88
C SER A 262 -2.90 20.85 17.61
N VAL A 263 -3.67 19.79 17.84
CA VAL A 263 -3.20 18.56 18.50
C VAL A 263 -2.48 17.68 17.48
N ILE A 264 -1.27 17.28 17.81
CA ILE A 264 -0.52 16.25 17.10
C ILE A 264 -0.72 14.94 17.83
N ALA A 265 -1.40 14.01 17.17
CA ALA A 265 -1.69 12.69 17.72
C ALA A 265 -0.74 11.63 17.16
N ALA A 266 -0.55 10.55 17.90
CA ALA A 266 0.22 9.40 17.46
C ALA A 266 -0.51 8.75 16.27
N PRO A 267 0.12 8.66 15.09
CA PRO A 267 -0.53 8.07 13.91
C PRO A 267 -0.65 6.55 14.03
N MET A 268 0.14 5.95 14.91
CA MET A 268 0.23 4.51 15.11
C MET A 268 0.60 4.17 16.57
N GLN A 269 0.31 2.95 16.99
CA GLN A 269 0.79 2.43 18.26
C GLN A 269 2.30 2.11 18.17
N GLY A 270 3.08 2.54 19.16
CA GLY A 270 4.52 2.25 19.19
C GLY A 270 5.22 2.78 20.44
N THR A 271 6.55 2.70 20.44
CA THR A 271 7.39 3.19 21.55
C THR A 271 8.12 4.46 21.13
N ILE A 272 8.04 5.52 21.93
CA ILE A 272 8.80 6.75 21.69
C ILE A 272 10.28 6.46 21.91
N LEU A 273 11.09 6.46 20.85
CA LEU A 273 12.54 6.31 20.96
C LEU A 273 13.18 7.60 21.45
N ARG A 274 12.82 8.72 20.83
CA ARG A 274 13.42 10.04 21.10
C ARG A 274 12.39 11.15 20.92
N VAL A 275 12.44 12.14 21.80
CA VAL A 275 11.72 13.41 21.66
C VAL A 275 12.75 14.46 21.24
N LEU A 276 12.45 15.25 20.21
CA LEU A 276 13.38 16.16 19.53
C LEU A 276 13.07 17.65 19.76
N VAL A 277 11.98 17.95 20.47
CA VAL A 277 11.53 19.32 20.76
C VAL A 277 11.24 19.50 22.25
N GLU A 278 11.19 20.74 22.70
CA GLU A 278 10.86 21.14 24.07
C GLU A 278 9.59 21.99 24.14
N PRO A 279 8.82 21.96 25.26
CA PRO A 279 7.73 22.92 25.48
C PRO A 279 8.22 24.37 25.39
N GLY A 280 7.48 25.20 24.66
CA GLY A 280 7.82 26.60 24.35
C GLY A 280 8.71 26.79 23.13
N GLN A 281 9.15 25.71 22.47
CA GLN A 281 9.95 25.79 21.25
C GLN A 281 9.08 26.18 20.04
N GLU A 282 9.56 27.13 19.24
CA GLU A 282 9.02 27.41 17.90
C GLU A 282 9.45 26.31 16.93
N ILE A 283 8.49 25.77 16.18
CA ILE A 283 8.69 24.70 15.21
C ILE A 283 8.10 25.08 13.85
N ARG A 284 8.70 24.59 12.77
CA ARG A 284 8.19 24.79 11.41
C ARG A 284 7.34 23.61 10.94
N ALA A 285 6.46 23.85 9.98
CA ALA A 285 5.76 22.75 9.29
C ALA A 285 6.79 21.77 8.69
N GLY A 286 6.61 20.47 8.95
CA GLY A 286 7.52 19.41 8.54
C GLY A 286 8.67 19.12 9.51
N GLU A 287 8.89 19.94 10.54
CA GLU A 287 9.94 19.71 11.53
C GLU A 287 9.61 18.51 12.42
N VAL A 288 10.60 17.64 12.67
CA VAL A 288 10.37 16.37 13.40
C VAL A 288 10.32 16.60 14.90
N ILE A 289 9.23 16.14 15.53
CA ILE A 289 8.93 16.35 16.95
C ILE A 289 9.41 15.17 17.79
N CYS A 290 9.19 13.94 17.31
CA CYS A 290 9.66 12.73 17.97
C CYS A 290 9.89 11.59 16.96
N ILE A 291 10.62 10.57 17.40
CA ILE A 291 10.83 9.31 16.68
C ILE A 291 10.10 8.20 17.43
N LEU A 292 9.26 7.46 16.73
CA LEU A 292 8.44 6.38 17.25
C LEU A 292 8.83 5.05 16.57
N GLU A 293 9.10 4.02 17.36
CA GLU A 293 9.32 2.66 16.86
C GLU A 293 8.01 1.90 16.81
N ALA A 294 7.66 1.39 15.62
CA ALA A 294 6.54 0.49 15.41
C ALA A 294 6.91 -0.53 14.34
N MET A 295 6.48 -1.79 14.50
CA MET A 295 6.75 -2.87 13.54
C MET A 295 8.24 -3.02 13.16
N LYS A 296 9.16 -2.79 14.11
CA LYS A 296 10.64 -2.79 13.91
C LYS A 296 11.16 -1.70 12.95
N MET A 297 10.36 -0.67 12.68
CA MET A 297 10.76 0.50 11.90
C MET A 297 10.70 1.77 12.75
N GLU A 298 11.64 2.68 12.50
CA GLU A 298 11.66 4.02 13.09
C GLU A 298 10.83 4.99 12.25
N ASN A 299 9.83 5.62 12.86
CA ASN A 299 8.93 6.57 12.22
C ASN A 299 9.16 7.96 12.82
N ALA A 300 9.66 8.89 12.01
CA ALA A 300 9.77 10.30 12.38
C ALA A 300 8.38 10.96 12.30
N ILE A 301 7.96 11.63 13.36
CA ILE A 301 6.66 12.34 13.42
C ILE A 301 6.88 13.83 13.14
N PRO A 302 6.52 14.35 11.95
CA PRO A 302 6.67 15.76 11.61
C PRO A 302 5.51 16.62 12.13
N ALA A 303 5.79 17.89 12.37
CA ALA A 303 4.78 18.90 12.67
C ALA A 303 3.89 19.19 11.45
N PRO A 304 2.55 19.18 11.57
CA PRO A 304 1.67 19.43 10.44
C PRO A 304 1.65 20.92 10.01
N ARG A 305 2.05 21.82 10.91
CA ARG A 305 2.12 23.27 10.68
C ARG A 305 3.21 23.91 11.55
N GLU A 306 3.51 25.17 11.27
CA GLU A 306 4.33 26.01 12.14
C GLU A 306 3.54 26.47 13.38
N GLY A 307 4.25 26.73 14.47
CA GLY A 307 3.71 27.26 15.72
C GLY A 307 4.62 27.00 16.92
N VAL A 308 4.11 27.21 18.12
CA VAL A 308 4.84 27.00 19.38
C VAL A 308 4.32 25.75 20.08
N VAL A 309 5.22 24.87 20.53
CA VAL A 309 4.84 23.67 21.30
C VAL A 309 4.31 24.08 22.68
N SER A 310 3.00 24.05 22.88
CA SER A 310 2.36 24.42 24.16
C SER A 310 2.35 23.26 25.15
N GLU A 311 2.11 22.03 24.69
CA GLU A 311 2.12 20.83 25.52
C GLU A 311 2.89 19.69 24.84
N LEU A 312 3.61 18.89 25.64
CA LEU A 312 4.38 17.73 25.18
C LEU A 312 4.24 16.56 26.19
N PRO A 313 3.08 15.89 26.25
CA PRO A 313 2.77 14.85 27.25
C PRO A 313 3.42 13.48 26.94
N ILE A 314 4.65 13.46 26.41
CA ILE A 314 5.37 12.24 26.03
C ILE A 314 6.83 12.25 26.51
N ARG A 315 7.40 11.05 26.69
CA ARG A 315 8.82 10.86 27.05
C ARG A 315 9.43 9.66 26.33
N ALA A 316 10.75 9.68 26.14
CA ALA A 316 11.48 8.54 25.59
C ALA A 316 11.24 7.26 26.43
N GLY A 317 11.06 6.13 25.76
CA GLY A 317 10.69 4.84 26.33
C GLY A 317 9.20 4.64 26.61
N GLN A 318 8.35 5.66 26.39
CA GLN A 318 6.91 5.53 26.60
C GLN A 318 6.25 4.80 25.43
N VAL A 319 5.38 3.83 25.74
CA VAL A 319 4.46 3.23 24.76
C VAL A 319 3.25 4.16 24.59
N VAL A 320 2.92 4.47 23.34
CA VAL A 320 1.78 5.31 22.96
C VAL A 320 0.80 4.51 22.11
N ALA A 321 -0.49 4.77 22.29
CA ALA A 321 -1.57 4.22 21.46
C ALA A 321 -1.90 5.15 20.29
N VAL A 322 -2.55 4.61 19.26
CA VAL A 322 -3.06 5.41 18.14
C VAL A 322 -3.97 6.53 18.67
N GLY A 323 -3.83 7.73 18.13
CA GLY A 323 -4.65 8.88 18.50
C GLY A 323 -4.26 9.54 19.82
N GLN A 324 -3.32 8.97 20.58
CA GLN A 324 -2.81 9.57 21.80
C GLN A 324 -2.08 10.89 21.47
N THR A 325 -2.38 11.95 22.21
CA THR A 325 -1.71 13.25 22.05
C THR A 325 -0.20 13.11 22.28
N LEU A 326 0.57 13.49 21.27
CA LEU A 326 2.03 13.58 21.31
C LEU A 326 2.48 15.00 21.68
N ALA A 327 1.90 16.02 21.04
CA ALA A 327 2.18 17.43 21.29
C ALA A 327 0.96 18.29 20.96
N VAL A 328 0.89 19.49 21.54
CA VAL A 328 -0.08 20.53 21.17
C VAL A 328 0.71 21.74 20.65
N ILE A 329 0.27 22.30 19.53
CA ILE A 329 0.85 23.48 18.90
C ILE A 329 -0.15 24.63 18.97
N ASP A 330 0.33 25.80 19.39
CA ASP A 330 -0.35 27.08 19.29
C ASP A 330 0.10 27.82 18.03
#